data_AF-U6D2U8-F1
#
_entry.id   AF-U6D2U8-F1
#
_cell.length_a   1.000
_cell.length_b   1.000
_cell.length_c   1.000
_cell.angle_alpha   90.00
_cell.angle_beta   90.00
_cell.angle_gamma   90.00
#
_symmetry.space_group_name_H-M   'P 1'
#
loop_
_entity.id
_entity.type
_entity.pdbx_description
1 polymer ?
#
loop_
_entity_poly.entity_id
_entity_poly.type
_entity_poly.pdbx_seq_one_letter_code
_entity_poly.pdbx_strand_id
1 'polypeptide(L)'
;QFFLCSVYVPMCTEKINIPIGPCGGMCLSVKRRCEPVLKEFGFAWPESLNCSKFPPQNDHNHMCMEGPGDEEVPLPHKTPLQPGEECHSVGTNSDQYIWVKRSLNCVLKCGYDAGLYSRSAKEFTDIWMAVWASLCFISTAFTVLTFLIDSSRFSYPERPIIFLSMCYNIYSIAYIVRLTVGRERISCDFEEAAEPVLIQEGLKNTGCAIIFLLMYFFGMASSIWW
;
A
#
# COMPACT_ATOMS: atom_id res chain seq x y z
N GLN A 1 -15.83 14.91 2.82
CA GLN A 1 -16.71 13.78 2.49
C GLN A 1 -18.17 14.21 2.33
N PHE A 2 -18.82 14.75 3.37
CA PHE A 2 -20.25 15.17 3.31
C PHE A 2 -20.59 16.07 2.10
N PHE A 3 -19.79 17.08 1.79
CA PHE A 3 -20.01 17.98 0.64
C PHE A 3 -20.13 17.27 -0.70
N LEU A 4 -19.23 16.34 -1.01
CA LEU A 4 -19.25 15.65 -2.29
C LEU A 4 -20.47 14.73 -2.38
N CYS A 5 -20.86 14.10 -1.27
CA CYS A 5 -22.10 13.33 -1.21
C CYS A 5 -23.31 14.21 -1.49
N SER A 6 -23.41 15.40 -0.88
CA SER A 6 -24.53 16.33 -1.11
C SER A 6 -24.60 16.88 -2.53
N VAL A 7 -23.46 17.02 -3.23
CA VAL A 7 -23.42 17.50 -4.63
C VAL A 7 -23.80 16.39 -5.61
N TYR A 8 -23.20 15.21 -5.48
CA TYR A 8 -23.37 14.13 -6.46
C TYR A 8 -24.56 13.20 -6.15
N VAL A 9 -24.99 13.15 -4.89
CA VAL A 9 -26.11 12.34 -4.40
C VAL A 9 -27.02 13.23 -3.53
N PRO A 10 -27.69 14.23 -4.15
CA PRO A 10 -28.55 15.16 -3.43
C PRO A 10 -29.79 14.47 -2.86
N MET A 11 -30.40 15.09 -1.85
CA MET A 11 -31.62 14.58 -1.23
C MET A 11 -32.85 14.93 -2.09
N CYS A 12 -33.74 13.96 -2.31
CA CYS A 12 -35.00 14.16 -3.01
C CYS A 12 -36.17 13.86 -2.06
N THR A 13 -37.25 14.64 -2.14
CA THR A 13 -38.47 14.43 -1.32
C THR A 13 -39.69 14.53 -2.21
N GLU A 14 -40.74 13.76 -1.93
CA GLU A 14 -41.99 13.79 -2.72
C GLU A 14 -42.71 15.15 -2.68
N LYS A 15 -42.39 16.00 -1.70
CA LYS A 15 -43.00 17.33 -1.54
C LYS A 15 -42.36 18.38 -2.45
N ILE A 16 -41.18 18.11 -3.02
CA ILE A 16 -40.34 19.08 -3.72
C ILE A 16 -39.70 18.42 -4.93
N ASN A 17 -40.03 18.88 -6.14
CA ASN A 17 -39.56 18.29 -7.41
C ASN A 17 -38.11 18.66 -7.80
N ILE A 18 -37.38 19.36 -6.93
CA ILE A 18 -35.99 19.75 -7.15
C ILE A 18 -35.06 19.03 -6.15
N PRO A 19 -33.90 18.52 -6.60
CA PRO A 19 -32.92 17.91 -5.71
C PRO A 19 -32.33 18.96 -4.77
N ILE A 20 -32.31 18.65 -3.48
CA ILE A 20 -31.77 19.52 -2.44
C ILE A 20 -30.26 19.24 -2.34
N GLY A 21 -29.45 20.24 -2.67
CA GLY A 21 -27.98 20.17 -2.63
C GLY A 21 -27.39 20.86 -1.39
N PRO A 22 -26.05 21.04 -1.32
CA PRO A 22 -25.42 21.75 -0.20
C PRO A 22 -25.64 23.26 -0.27
N CYS A 23 -25.59 23.94 0.87
CA CYS A 23 -25.57 25.40 0.91
C CYS A 23 -24.20 25.98 0.48
N GLY A 24 -24.20 27.23 0.00
CA GLY A 24 -23.02 27.97 -0.43
C GLY A 24 -22.02 28.21 0.71
N GLY A 25 -22.50 28.45 1.93
CA GLY A 25 -21.65 28.54 3.13
C GLY A 25 -20.80 27.28 3.34
N MET A 26 -21.40 26.10 3.17
CA MET A 26 -20.71 24.82 3.26
C MET A 26 -19.70 24.63 2.11
N CYS A 27 -20.07 25.01 0.88
CA CYS A 27 -19.15 24.97 -0.27
C CYS A 27 -17.91 25.85 -0.05
N LEU A 28 -18.10 27.09 0.43
CA LEU A 28 -17.01 28.03 0.69
C LEU A 28 -16.07 27.51 1.78
N SER A 29 -16.61 26.89 2.82
CA SER A 29 -15.79 26.26 3.88
C SER A 29 -14.90 25.15 3.32
N VAL A 30 -15.45 24.25 2.49
CA VAL A 30 -14.69 23.17 1.85
C VAL A 30 -13.69 23.69 0.83
N LYS A 31 -14.07 24.65 -0.01
CA LYS A 31 -13.18 25.27 -1.00
C LYS A 31 -11.95 25.86 -0.33
N ARG A 32 -12.12 26.60 0.78
CA ARG A 32 -10.99 27.17 1.54
C ARG A 32 -9.99 26.12 2.04
N ARG A 33 -10.47 24.94 2.47
CA ARG A 33 -9.62 23.87 3.01
C ARG A 33 -8.99 23.00 1.92
N CYS A 34 -9.70 22.74 0.82
CA CYS A 34 -9.29 21.76 -0.18
C CYS A 34 -8.66 22.37 -1.45
N GLU A 35 -8.99 23.60 -1.83
CA GLU A 35 -8.43 24.24 -3.03
C GLU A 35 -6.89 24.34 -3.01
N PRO A 36 -6.22 24.65 -1.89
CA PRO A 36 -4.75 24.68 -1.85
C PRO A 36 -4.12 23.32 -2.15
N VAL A 37 -4.73 22.24 -1.64
CA VAL A 37 -4.27 20.86 -1.88
C VAL A 37 -4.46 20.47 -3.34
N LEU A 38 -5.61 20.80 -3.94
CA LEU A 38 -5.84 20.59 -5.38
C LEU A 38 -4.78 21.29 -6.24
N LYS A 39 -4.42 22.54 -5.90
CA LYS A 39 -3.39 23.31 -6.60
C LYS A 39 -2.00 22.70 -6.48
N GLU A 40 -1.66 22.11 -5.33
CA GLU A 40 -0.38 21.42 -5.12
C GLU A 40 -0.19 20.24 -6.08
N PHE A 41 -1.28 19.53 -6.41
CA PHE A 41 -1.30 18.46 -7.41
C PHE A 41 -1.59 18.95 -8.85
N GLY A 42 -1.60 20.25 -9.10
CA GLY A 42 -1.81 20.83 -10.43
C GLY A 42 -3.27 20.88 -10.89
N PHE A 43 -4.24 20.65 -10.01
CA PHE A 43 -5.67 20.71 -10.33
C PHE A 43 -6.29 22.05 -9.93
N ALA A 44 -7.09 22.62 -10.82
CA ALA A 44 -7.90 23.80 -10.52
C ALA A 44 -9.21 23.39 -9.80
N TRP A 45 -9.82 24.34 -9.08
CA TRP A 45 -11.15 24.11 -8.51
C TRP A 45 -12.16 23.89 -9.65
N PRO A 46 -12.84 22.73 -9.71
CA PRO A 46 -13.65 22.37 -10.86
C PRO A 46 -14.93 23.21 -10.95
N GLU A 47 -15.36 23.49 -12.19
CA GLU A 47 -16.58 24.23 -12.51
C GLU A 47 -17.85 23.60 -11.92
N SER A 48 -17.89 22.27 -11.79
CA SER A 48 -19.02 21.55 -11.17
C SER A 48 -19.19 21.85 -9.68
N LEU A 49 -18.12 22.27 -8.99
CA LEU A 49 -18.13 22.62 -7.57
C LEU A 49 -18.11 24.13 -7.34
N ASN A 50 -18.43 24.94 -8.35
CA ASN A 50 -18.42 26.39 -8.22
C ASN A 50 -19.48 26.85 -7.19
N CYS A 51 -19.03 27.47 -6.09
CA CYS A 51 -19.90 27.82 -4.97
C CYS A 51 -21.00 28.84 -5.32
N SER A 52 -20.84 29.61 -6.40
CA SER A 52 -21.88 30.51 -6.90
C SER A 52 -23.12 29.79 -7.44
N LYS A 53 -23.05 28.47 -7.67
CA LYS A 53 -24.18 27.64 -8.12
C LYS A 53 -25.08 27.19 -6.96
N PHE A 54 -24.66 27.34 -5.72
CA PHE A 54 -25.38 26.84 -4.54
C PHE A 54 -26.09 27.99 -3.81
N PRO A 55 -27.28 27.75 -3.22
CA PRO A 55 -28.00 28.76 -2.44
C PRO A 55 -27.19 29.22 -1.22
N PRO A 56 -27.19 30.52 -0.87
CA PRO A 56 -26.33 31.04 0.20
C PRO A 56 -26.68 30.47 1.59
N GLN A 57 -27.97 30.33 1.89
CA GLN A 57 -28.50 29.86 3.17
C GLN A 57 -29.80 29.09 2.94
N ASN A 58 -30.14 28.18 3.85
CA ASN A 58 -31.41 27.47 3.87
C ASN A 58 -32.53 28.38 4.41
N ASP A 59 -33.43 28.78 3.52
CA ASP A 59 -34.56 29.67 3.80
C ASP A 59 -35.86 29.07 3.23
N HIS A 60 -37.01 29.67 3.57
CA HIS A 60 -38.32 29.26 3.03
C HIS A 60 -38.41 29.28 1.49
N ASN A 61 -37.56 30.07 0.82
CA ASN A 61 -37.52 30.16 -0.64
C ASN A 61 -36.47 29.23 -1.28
N HIS A 62 -35.41 28.86 -0.55
CA HIS A 62 -34.31 28.05 -1.07
C HIS A 62 -33.89 27.02 -0.03
N MET A 63 -34.18 25.74 -0.31
CA MET A 63 -33.78 24.65 0.57
C MET A 63 -32.40 24.15 0.17
N CYS A 64 -31.50 24.07 1.13
CA CYS A 64 -30.19 23.47 0.98
C CYS A 64 -29.76 22.78 2.27
N MET A 65 -28.83 21.84 2.16
CA MET A 65 -28.24 21.18 3.31
C MET A 65 -27.14 22.07 3.91
N GLU A 66 -27.37 22.54 5.13
CA GLU A 66 -26.26 22.97 5.99
C GLU A 66 -25.35 21.77 6.28
N GLY A 67 -24.04 22.03 6.29
CA GLY A 67 -23.08 21.05 6.80
C GLY A 67 -23.31 20.79 8.28
N PRO A 68 -22.80 19.68 8.85
CA PRO A 68 -22.56 19.64 10.28
C PRO A 68 -21.78 20.93 10.60
N GLY A 69 -22.33 21.75 11.48
CA GLY A 69 -21.80 23.09 11.75
C GLY A 69 -20.30 23.01 11.99
N ASP A 70 -19.59 24.09 11.70
CA ASP A 70 -18.26 24.31 12.25
C ASP A 70 -18.42 24.48 13.79
N GLU A 71 -18.87 23.45 14.52
CA GLU A 71 -18.17 23.16 15.75
C GLU A 71 -16.72 23.07 15.31
N GLU A 72 -15.90 23.96 15.84
CA GLU A 72 -14.47 23.84 15.80
C GLU A 72 -14.13 22.52 16.52
N VAL A 73 -14.42 21.38 15.91
CA VAL A 73 -13.45 20.30 15.84
C VAL A 73 -12.22 21.05 15.37
N PRO A 74 -11.21 21.23 16.23
CA PRO A 74 -10.01 21.90 15.79
C PRO A 74 -9.64 21.20 14.50
N LEU A 75 -9.66 21.94 13.39
CA LEU A 75 -8.83 21.54 12.28
C LEU A 75 -7.50 21.20 12.96
N PRO A 76 -6.84 20.08 12.63
CA PRO A 76 -5.42 20.02 12.88
C PRO A 76 -4.90 21.25 12.13
N HIS A 77 -4.66 22.31 12.89
CA HIS A 77 -4.00 23.48 12.43
C HIS A 77 -2.77 22.87 11.79
N LYS A 78 -2.51 23.15 10.51
CA LYS A 78 -1.14 23.06 10.02
C LYS A 78 -0.36 24.16 10.75
N THR A 79 -0.28 24.06 12.07
CA THR A 79 0.91 24.37 12.85
C THR A 79 2.06 23.79 12.04
N PRO A 80 3.18 24.50 11.84
CA PRO A 80 4.39 23.86 11.33
C PRO A 80 4.55 22.57 12.12
N LEU A 81 4.44 21.42 11.44
CA LEU A 81 4.29 20.11 12.05
C LEU A 81 5.41 19.95 13.07
N GLN A 82 5.08 20.12 14.36
CA GLN A 82 6.07 19.88 15.39
C GLN A 82 6.33 18.38 15.43
N PRO A 83 7.60 17.97 15.62
CA PRO A 83 8.01 16.61 15.31
C PRO A 83 7.69 15.67 16.48
N GLY A 84 6.73 14.75 16.30
CA GLY A 84 6.29 13.77 17.31
C GLY A 84 4.85 14.07 17.78
N GLU A 85 3.93 13.15 18.06
CA GLU A 85 3.92 11.76 18.57
C GLU A 85 2.39 11.42 18.56
N GLU A 86 1.79 10.44 17.88
CA GLU A 86 1.84 8.97 17.98
C GLU A 86 0.82 8.44 16.95
N CYS A 87 0.99 7.21 16.44
CA CYS A 87 0.09 6.59 15.45
C CYS A 87 -1.27 6.13 16.01
N HIS A 88 -1.79 6.82 17.03
CA HIS A 88 -3.03 6.49 17.75
C HIS A 88 -4.30 6.53 16.90
N SER A 89 -4.26 7.23 15.76
CA SER A 89 -5.39 7.27 14.82
C SER A 89 -5.49 6.04 13.92
N VAL A 90 -4.54 5.09 13.96
CA VAL A 90 -4.51 3.91 13.08
C VAL A 90 -5.39 2.75 13.60
N GLY A 91 -6.04 2.93 14.77
CA GLY A 91 -6.99 1.97 15.34
C GLY A 91 -6.39 1.15 16.49
N THR A 92 -6.99 -0.02 16.78
CA THR A 92 -6.69 -0.87 17.95
C THR A 92 -5.27 -1.45 18.03
N ASN A 93 -4.42 -1.25 17.01
CA ASN A 93 -3.04 -1.72 16.93
C ASN A 93 -2.02 -0.57 16.80
N SER A 94 -2.28 0.58 17.44
CA SER A 94 -1.40 1.77 17.40
C SER A 94 0.07 1.45 17.72
N ASP A 95 0.32 0.56 18.69
CA ASP A 95 1.66 0.18 19.16
C ASP A 95 2.55 -0.48 18.09
N GLN A 96 1.94 -0.96 17.00
CA GLN A 96 2.64 -1.60 15.89
C GLN A 96 3.05 -0.62 14.78
N TYR A 97 2.73 0.66 14.92
CA TYR A 97 3.05 1.70 13.94
C TYR A 97 3.95 2.77 14.55
N ILE A 98 4.88 3.27 13.75
CA ILE A 98 5.72 4.41 14.12
C ILE A 98 5.63 5.51 13.09
N TRP A 99 5.71 6.75 13.57
CA TRP A 99 5.71 7.91 12.71
C TRP A 99 7.10 8.14 12.10
N VAL A 100 7.20 8.11 10.78
CA VAL A 100 8.46 8.36 10.08
C VAL A 100 8.45 9.78 9.53
N LYS A 101 9.33 10.65 10.04
CA LYS A 101 9.39 12.09 9.68
C LYS A 101 9.60 12.32 8.17
N ARG A 102 10.27 11.38 7.49
CA ARG A 102 10.59 11.47 6.06
C ARG A 102 9.39 11.22 5.14
N SER A 103 8.59 10.21 5.44
CA SER A 103 7.40 9.87 4.65
C SER A 103 6.15 10.65 5.09
N LEU A 104 6.24 11.37 6.21
CA LEU A 104 5.13 12.08 6.85
C LEU A 104 3.90 11.17 7.08
N ASN A 105 4.16 9.87 7.27
CA ASN A 105 3.14 8.83 7.38
C ASN A 105 3.52 7.85 8.51
N CYS A 106 2.50 7.20 9.08
CA CYS A 106 2.67 6.05 9.98
C CYS A 106 3.07 4.80 9.18
N VAL A 107 4.16 4.16 9.57
CA VAL A 107 4.68 2.95 8.95
C VAL A 107 4.67 1.82 9.98
N LEU A 108 4.43 0.59 9.52
CA LEU A 108 4.45 -0.59 10.38
C LEU A 108 5.87 -0.86 10.89
N LYS A 109 5.99 -1.16 12.18
CA LYS A 109 7.22 -1.71 12.77
C LYS A 109 7.59 -3.02 12.09
N CYS A 110 8.88 -3.25 11.90
CA CYS A 110 9.42 -4.45 11.29
C CYS A 110 10.19 -5.27 12.31
N GLY A 111 9.90 -6.57 12.38
CA GLY A 111 10.60 -7.49 13.28
C GLY A 111 9.77 -8.73 13.58
N TYR A 112 10.34 -9.68 14.33
CA TYR A 112 9.59 -10.88 14.76
C TYR A 112 8.49 -10.58 15.77
N ASP A 113 8.78 -9.70 16.73
CA ASP A 113 7.86 -9.34 17.82
C ASP A 113 6.93 -8.15 17.47
N ALA A 114 7.13 -7.55 16.29
CA ALA A 114 6.40 -6.36 15.83
C ALA A 114 5.69 -6.56 14.48
N GLY A 115 4.64 -5.80 14.21
CA GLY A 115 3.77 -5.92 13.04
C GLY A 115 2.44 -6.65 13.31
N LEU A 116 1.73 -7.02 12.25
CA LEU A 116 0.36 -7.51 12.33
C LEU A 116 0.24 -8.98 12.80
N TYR A 117 1.28 -9.78 12.60
CA TYR A 117 1.29 -11.22 12.88
C TYR A 117 2.14 -11.56 14.11
N SER A 118 1.72 -12.58 14.85
CA SER A 118 2.48 -13.11 15.99
C SER A 118 3.83 -13.69 15.57
N ARG A 119 4.77 -13.72 16.52
CA ARG A 119 6.09 -14.34 16.33
C ARG A 119 6.01 -15.79 15.87
N SER A 120 5.15 -16.60 16.50
CA SER A 120 4.98 -18.01 16.16
C SER A 120 4.47 -18.24 14.74
N ALA A 121 3.56 -17.37 14.25
CA ALA A 121 3.08 -17.45 12.88
C ALA A 121 4.18 -17.13 11.86
N LYS A 122 5.07 -16.18 12.18
CA LYS A 122 6.23 -15.85 11.34
C LYS A 122 7.24 -16.99 11.31
N GLU A 123 7.61 -17.53 12.48
CA GLU A 123 8.52 -18.67 12.59
C GLU A 123 8.00 -19.91 11.86
N PHE A 124 6.70 -20.22 12.01
CA PHE A 124 6.05 -21.29 11.26
C PHE A 124 6.17 -21.07 9.75
N THR A 125 5.90 -19.84 9.28
CA THR A 125 6.00 -19.50 7.86
C THR A 125 7.43 -19.65 7.35
N ASP A 126 8.43 -19.24 8.13
CA ASP A 126 9.83 -19.32 7.72
C ASP A 126 10.29 -20.79 7.60
N ILE A 127 9.91 -21.64 8.57
CA ILE A 127 10.19 -23.09 8.53
C ILE A 127 9.48 -23.73 7.34
N TRP A 128 8.20 -23.42 7.14
CA TRP A 128 7.41 -23.94 6.04
C TRP A 128 8.04 -23.60 4.69
N MET A 129 8.36 -22.33 4.47
CA MET A 129 8.98 -21.86 3.23
C MET A 129 10.38 -22.47 3.03
N ALA A 130 11.15 -22.68 4.10
CA ALA A 130 12.46 -23.34 4.02
C ALA A 130 12.35 -24.78 3.52
N VAL A 131 11.38 -25.55 4.02
CA VAL A 131 11.15 -26.94 3.60
C VAL A 131 10.79 -27.00 2.11
N TRP A 132 9.79 -26.21 1.68
CA TRP A 132 9.35 -26.24 0.29
C TRP A 132 10.39 -25.69 -0.69
N ALA A 133 11.09 -24.62 -0.32
CA ALA A 133 12.18 -24.09 -1.14
C ALA A 133 13.31 -25.11 -1.29
N SER A 134 13.67 -25.83 -0.23
CA SER A 134 14.74 -26.84 -0.27
C SER A 134 14.36 -28.05 -1.13
N LEU A 135 13.13 -28.56 -0.97
CA LEU A 135 12.63 -29.66 -1.81
C LEU A 135 12.59 -29.27 -3.30
N CYS A 136 12.12 -28.05 -3.59
CA CYS A 136 12.12 -27.50 -4.95
C CYS A 136 13.53 -27.33 -5.49
N PHE A 137 14.47 -26.81 -4.69
CA PHE A 137 15.86 -26.63 -5.10
C PHE A 137 16.54 -27.96 -5.43
N ILE A 138 16.41 -28.98 -4.56
CA ILE A 138 17.05 -30.29 -4.77
C ILE A 138 16.50 -30.97 -6.03
N SER A 139 15.17 -31.00 -6.18
CA SER A 139 14.53 -31.61 -7.34
C SER A 139 14.89 -30.91 -8.66
N THR A 140 14.83 -29.58 -8.69
CA THR A 140 15.17 -28.80 -9.90
C THR A 140 16.66 -28.82 -10.21
N ALA A 141 17.53 -28.79 -9.19
CA ALA A 141 18.98 -28.88 -9.38
C ALA A 141 19.39 -30.22 -9.97
N PHE A 142 18.78 -31.32 -9.53
CA PHE A 142 19.00 -32.64 -10.11
C PHE A 142 18.64 -32.68 -11.60
N THR A 143 17.48 -32.13 -11.96
CA THR A 143 17.03 -32.04 -13.36
C THR A 143 17.97 -31.20 -14.22
N VAL A 144 18.35 -30.01 -13.74
CA VAL A 144 19.28 -29.11 -14.45
C VAL A 144 20.66 -29.75 -14.58
N LEU A 145 21.19 -30.36 -13.52
CA LEU A 145 22.49 -31.03 -13.56
C LEU A 145 22.49 -32.22 -14.54
N THR A 146 21.42 -33.01 -14.55
CA THR A 146 21.27 -34.13 -15.50
C THR A 146 21.30 -33.63 -16.95
N PHE A 147 20.63 -32.51 -17.23
CA PHE A 147 20.66 -31.88 -18.54
C PHE A 147 22.04 -31.31 -18.91
N LEU A 148 22.77 -30.72 -17.95
CA LEU A 148 24.12 -30.20 -18.18
C LEU A 148 25.14 -31.32 -18.47
N ILE A 149 24.96 -32.50 -17.86
CA ILE A 149 25.81 -33.67 -18.10
C ILE A 149 25.50 -34.31 -19.45
N ASP A 150 24.22 -34.46 -19.80
CA ASP A 150 23.79 -35.06 -21.07
C ASP A 150 22.63 -34.28 -21.69
N SER A 151 23.00 -33.23 -22.43
CA SER A 151 22.03 -32.39 -23.16
C SER A 151 21.45 -33.08 -24.40
N SER A 152 22.09 -34.16 -24.88
CA SER A 152 21.64 -34.91 -26.05
C SER A 152 20.42 -35.78 -25.77
N ARG A 153 20.27 -36.20 -24.50
CA ARG A 153 19.14 -36.98 -24.00
C ARG A 153 17.80 -36.24 -24.09
N PHE A 154 17.81 -34.91 -23.99
CA PHE A 154 16.58 -34.08 -24.00
C PHE A 154 16.44 -33.34 -25.32
N SER A 155 15.94 -34.06 -26.32
CA SER A 155 15.54 -33.49 -27.61
C SER A 155 14.15 -32.85 -27.53
N TYR A 156 13.85 -31.94 -28.46
CA TYR A 156 12.49 -31.43 -28.62
C TYR A 156 11.53 -32.63 -28.82
N PRO A 157 10.42 -32.74 -28.06
CA PRO A 157 9.63 -31.69 -27.39
C PRO A 157 9.88 -31.48 -25.87
N GLU A 158 10.86 -32.14 -25.24
CA GLU A 158 11.03 -32.13 -23.77
C GLU A 158 11.79 -30.90 -23.21
N ARG A 159 12.40 -30.10 -24.08
CA ARG A 159 13.24 -28.93 -23.72
C ARG A 159 12.55 -27.84 -22.88
N PRO A 160 11.25 -27.51 -23.05
CA PRO A 160 10.55 -26.54 -22.20
C PRO A 160 10.58 -26.89 -20.70
N ILE A 161 10.54 -28.18 -20.35
CA ILE A 161 10.59 -28.67 -18.96
C ILE A 161 11.91 -28.29 -18.28
N ILE A 162 13.01 -28.26 -19.04
CA ILE A 162 14.32 -27.87 -18.52
C ILE A 162 14.35 -26.37 -18.22
N PHE A 163 13.81 -25.52 -19.11
CA PHE A 163 13.74 -24.07 -18.86
C PHE A 163 12.83 -23.75 -17.67
N LEU A 164 11.72 -24.48 -17.53
CA LEU A 164 10.86 -24.41 -16.34
C LEU A 164 11.64 -24.77 -15.07
N SER A 165 12.40 -25.87 -15.10
CA SER A 165 13.23 -26.31 -13.98
C SER A 165 14.33 -25.31 -13.62
N MET A 166 14.97 -24.67 -14.61
CA MET A 166 15.96 -23.60 -14.38
C MET A 166 15.33 -22.39 -13.70
N CYS A 167 14.13 -21.98 -14.12
CA CYS A 167 13.40 -20.86 -13.51
C CYS A 167 13.07 -21.16 -12.03
N TYR A 168 12.54 -22.34 -11.74
CA TYR A 168 12.26 -22.76 -10.36
C TYR A 168 13.51 -22.95 -9.51
N ASN A 169 14.64 -23.33 -10.11
CA ASN A 169 15.92 -23.41 -9.41
C ASN A 169 16.38 -22.02 -8.94
N ILE A 170 16.36 -21.01 -9.81
CA ILE A 170 16.75 -19.65 -9.42
C ILE A 170 15.73 -19.03 -8.45
N TYR A 171 14.44 -19.30 -8.65
CA TYR A 171 13.37 -18.86 -7.75
C TYR A 171 13.54 -19.44 -6.33
N SER A 172 13.85 -20.74 -6.21
CA SER A 172 14.11 -21.38 -4.91
C SER A 172 15.39 -20.88 -4.24
N ILE A 173 16.46 -20.59 -5.00
CA ILE A 173 17.66 -19.93 -4.48
C ILE A 173 17.31 -18.57 -3.88
N ALA A 174 16.48 -17.75 -4.55
CA ALA A 174 16.08 -16.45 -4.03
C ALA A 174 15.35 -16.55 -2.67
N TYR A 175 14.51 -17.58 -2.48
CA TYR A 175 13.90 -17.86 -1.17
C TYR A 175 14.92 -18.30 -0.12
N ILE A 176 15.85 -19.19 -0.47
CA ILE A 176 16.89 -19.66 0.46
C ILE A 176 17.77 -18.50 0.89
N VAL A 177 18.24 -17.66 -0.04
CA VAL A 177 19.02 -16.45 0.27
C VAL A 177 18.23 -15.51 1.18
N ARG A 178 16.92 -15.36 0.94
CA ARG A 178 16.06 -14.54 1.81
C ARG A 178 16.01 -15.08 3.25
N LEU A 179 15.99 -16.39 3.42
CA LEU A 179 15.97 -17.04 4.74
C LEU A 179 17.32 -16.96 5.45
N THR A 180 18.43 -17.16 4.74
CA THR A 180 19.78 -17.19 5.34
C THR A 180 20.31 -15.81 5.72
N VAL A 181 20.06 -14.80 4.88
CA VAL A 181 20.42 -13.40 5.17
C VAL A 181 19.56 -12.84 6.30
N GLY A 182 18.41 -13.45 6.57
CA GLY A 182 17.50 -13.08 7.62
C GLY A 182 16.43 -12.10 7.13
N ARG A 183 15.19 -12.38 7.55
CA ARG A 183 14.00 -11.61 7.17
C ARG A 183 14.15 -10.12 7.48
N GLU A 184 14.72 -9.79 8.64
CA GLU A 184 14.83 -8.42 9.10
C GLU A 184 15.81 -7.60 8.26
N ARG A 185 16.94 -8.17 7.82
CA ARG A 185 17.91 -7.45 6.97
C ARG A 185 17.37 -7.11 5.58
N ILE A 186 16.49 -7.96 5.06
CA ILE A 186 15.92 -7.77 3.72
C ILE A 186 14.64 -6.94 3.78
N SER A 187 13.81 -7.11 4.82
CA SER A 187 12.48 -6.49 4.89
C SER A 187 12.42 -5.23 5.77
N CYS A 188 13.38 -5.05 6.68
CA CYS A 188 13.44 -3.88 7.55
C CYS A 188 14.48 -2.88 7.04
N ASP A 189 14.15 -1.61 7.23
CA ASP A 189 15.08 -0.50 7.11
C ASP A 189 15.50 -0.05 8.53
N PHE A 190 16.81 0.08 8.75
CA PHE A 190 17.42 0.42 10.03
C PHE A 190 18.06 1.82 10.03
N GLU A 191 18.15 2.46 8.85
CA GLU A 191 19.09 3.57 8.65
C GLU A 191 18.59 4.92 9.22
N GLU A 192 17.27 5.10 9.44
CA GLU A 192 16.70 6.43 9.74
C GLU A 192 15.65 6.47 10.89
N ALA A 193 15.31 5.33 11.50
CA ALA A 193 14.37 5.26 12.63
C ALA A 193 15.03 4.64 13.86
N ALA A 194 14.65 5.09 15.07
CA ALA A 194 15.15 4.50 16.32
C ALA A 194 14.74 3.02 16.49
N GLU A 195 13.72 2.57 15.73
CA GLU A 195 13.25 1.19 15.65
C GLU A 195 13.15 0.75 14.17
N PRO A 196 13.37 -0.55 13.86
CA PRO A 196 13.27 -1.07 12.50
C PRO A 196 11.87 -0.87 11.90
N VAL A 197 11.81 -0.27 10.70
CA VAL A 197 10.56 -0.04 9.97
C VAL A 197 10.44 -0.92 8.74
N LEU A 198 9.20 -1.27 8.37
CA LEU A 198 8.96 -2.07 7.18
C LEU A 198 9.17 -1.21 5.92
N ILE A 199 9.96 -1.71 4.98
CA ILE A 199 10.23 -0.99 3.73
C ILE A 199 8.95 -0.86 2.90
N GLN A 200 8.50 0.37 2.67
CA GLN A 200 7.40 0.67 1.74
C GLN A 200 7.90 1.04 0.34
N GLU A 201 9.15 1.51 0.22
CA GLU A 201 9.76 1.93 -1.04
C GLU A 201 10.94 1.03 -1.39
N GLY A 202 10.79 0.19 -2.42
CA GLY A 202 11.78 -0.82 -2.79
C GLY A 202 13.15 -0.27 -3.23
N LEU A 203 13.25 1.02 -3.60
CA LEU A 203 14.51 1.61 -4.08
C LEU A 203 15.56 1.85 -2.97
N LYS A 204 15.14 1.90 -1.71
CA LYS A 204 16.03 2.25 -0.58
C LYS A 204 16.85 1.08 -0.07
N ASN A 205 16.30 -0.13 -0.11
CA ASN A 205 17.02 -1.35 0.25
C ASN A 205 17.28 -2.20 -1.00
N THR A 206 18.54 -2.18 -1.45
CA THR A 206 18.99 -2.94 -2.63
C THR A 206 18.76 -4.45 -2.46
N GLY A 207 18.89 -4.99 -1.25
CA GLY A 207 18.66 -6.41 -0.96
C GLY A 207 17.20 -6.81 -1.19
N CYS A 208 16.25 -6.00 -0.72
CA CYS A 208 14.83 -6.22 -0.97
C CYS A 208 14.51 -6.19 -2.47
N ALA A 209 15.02 -5.17 -3.18
CA ALA A 209 14.81 -5.02 -4.61
C ALA A 209 15.36 -6.20 -5.43
N ILE A 210 16.59 -6.65 -5.14
CA ILE A 210 17.21 -7.77 -5.85
C ILE A 210 16.38 -9.04 -5.66
N ILE A 211 16.01 -9.36 -4.41
CA ILE A 211 15.21 -10.56 -4.12
C ILE A 211 13.82 -10.47 -4.77
N PHE A 212 13.18 -9.31 -4.72
CA PHE A 212 11.90 -9.07 -5.39
C PHE A 212 12.02 -9.28 -6.91
N LEU A 213 13.04 -8.71 -7.55
CA LEU A 213 13.25 -8.84 -8.99
C LEU A 213 13.50 -10.29 -9.41
N LEU A 214 14.33 -11.03 -8.65
CA LEU A 214 14.58 -12.45 -8.90
C LEU A 214 13.29 -13.27 -8.76
N MET A 215 12.56 -13.11 -7.64
CA MET A 215 11.31 -13.84 -7.42
C MET A 215 10.28 -13.52 -8.50
N TYR A 216 10.08 -12.23 -8.80
CA TYR A 216 9.09 -11.79 -9.77
C TYR A 216 9.42 -12.27 -11.19
N PHE A 217 10.65 -12.04 -11.65
CA PHE A 217 11.05 -12.39 -13.02
C PHE A 217 10.99 -13.91 -13.24
N PHE A 218 11.60 -14.71 -12.37
CA PHE A 218 11.63 -16.16 -12.56
C PHE A 218 10.29 -16.83 -12.26
N GLY A 219 9.47 -16.24 -11.38
CA GLY A 219 8.08 -16.65 -11.19
C GLY A 219 7.25 -16.44 -12.47
N MET A 220 7.32 -15.25 -13.06
CA MET A 220 6.63 -14.95 -14.33
C MET A 220 7.19 -15.75 -15.52
N ALA A 221 8.50 -15.96 -15.58
CA ALA A 221 9.10 -16.80 -16.62
C ALA A 221 8.63 -18.25 -16.50
N SER A 222 8.53 -18.78 -15.28
CA SER A 222 8.04 -20.15 -15.05
C SER A 222 6.60 -20.35 -15.52
N SER A 223 5.72 -19.35 -15.35
CA SER A 223 4.34 -19.45 -15.81
C SER A 223 4.18 -19.34 -17.32
N ILE A 224 5.15 -18.73 -18.02
CA ILE A 224 5.18 -18.67 -19.49
C ILE A 224 5.70 -19.99 -20.09
N TRP A 225 6.60 -20.68 -19.39
CA TRP A 225 7.17 -21.96 -19.84
C TRP A 225 6.31 -23.19 -19.53
N TRP A 226 5.30 -23.05 -18.67
CA TRP A 226 4.31 -24.08 -18.35
C TRP A 226 3.25 -24.16 -19.44
#